data_AF-P0DL27-F1
#
_entry.id   AF-P0DL27-F1
#
_cell.length_a   1.000
_cell.length_b   1.000
_cell.length_c   1.000
_cell.angle_alpha   90.00
_cell.angle_beta   90.00
_cell.angle_gamma   90.00
#
_symmetry.space_group_name_H-M   'P 1'
#
loop_
_entity.id
_entity.type
_entity.pdbx_description
1 polymer ?
#
loop_
_entity_poly.entity_id
_entity_poly.type
_entity_poly.pdbx_seq_one_letter_code
_entity_poly.pdbx_strand_id
1 'polypeptide(L)' 'VVGGDECDINEHPFLAFLYSHGYFCGLTLINQEWVLTAAHCDRRFMRIYL' A
#
# COMPACT_ATOMS: atom_id res chain seq x y z
N VAL A 1 3.14 -12.78 -4.12
CA VAL A 1 4.43 -13.32 -3.64
C VAL A 1 4.70 -14.61 -4.41
N VAL A 2 5.89 -14.83 -4.99
CA VAL A 2 6.18 -16.09 -5.70
C VAL A 2 6.50 -17.16 -4.66
N GLY A 3 5.77 -18.28 -4.67
CA GLY A 3 5.98 -19.40 -3.74
C GLY A 3 5.56 -19.13 -2.29
N GLY A 4 4.69 -18.14 -2.06
CA GLY A 4 4.04 -17.93 -0.77
C GLY A 4 2.67 -18.60 -0.71
N ASP A 5 2.11 -18.66 0.49
CA ASP A 5 0.74 -19.11 0.75
C ASP A 5 -0.20 -17.92 0.99
N GLU A 6 -1.50 -18.18 1.05
CA GLU A 6 -2.50 -17.17 1.41
C GLU A 6 -2.31 -16.75 2.88
N CYS A 7 -2.25 -15.44 3.12
CA CYS A 7 -2.11 -14.87 4.47
C CYS A 7 -3.47 -14.71 5.15
N ASP A 8 -3.54 -14.90 6.47
CA ASP A 8 -4.67 -14.45 7.26
C ASP A 8 -4.79 -12.90 7.23
N ILE A 9 -6.01 -12.40 7.34
CA ILE A 9 -6.30 -10.95 7.34
C ILE A 9 -5.56 -10.18 8.45
N ASN A 10 -5.18 -10.85 9.55
CA ASN A 10 -4.49 -10.24 10.67
C ASN A 10 -2.97 -10.49 10.68
N GLU A 11 -2.40 -11.21 9.70
CA GLU A 11 -0.94 -11.48 9.66
C GLU A 11 -0.11 -10.24 9.32
N HIS A 12 -0.67 -9.34 8.51
CA HIS A 12 0.02 -8.14 8.02
C HIS A 12 -0.83 -6.90 8.27
N PRO A 13 -1.11 -6.53 9.54
CA PRO A 13 -2.04 -5.45 9.88
C PRO A 13 -1.55 -4.07 9.43
N PHE A 14 -0.26 -3.94 9.16
CA PHE A 14 0.35 -2.72 8.62
C PHE A 14 0.27 -2.63 7.10
N LEU A 15 -0.07 -3.71 6.38
CA LEU A 15 -0.12 -3.71 4.92
C LEU A 15 -1.39 -2.99 4.45
N ALA A 16 -1.21 -1.95 3.67
CA ALA A 16 -2.29 -1.24 3.00
C ALA A 16 -2.05 -1.22 1.49
N PHE A 17 -3.12 -1.05 0.73
CA PHE A 17 -3.12 -1.15 -0.72
C PHE A 17 -3.85 0.05 -1.33
N LEU A 18 -3.21 0.69 -2.31
CA LEU A 18 -3.79 1.79 -3.06
C LEU A 18 -3.98 1.36 -4.51
N TYR A 19 -5.23 1.38 -4.99
CA TYR A 19 -5.58 1.04 -6.36
C TYR A 19 -6.35 2.18 -7.03
N SER A 20 -5.88 2.61 -8.19
CA SER A 20 -6.53 3.65 -8.98
C SER A 20 -6.22 3.48 -10.46
N HIS A 21 -7.26 3.45 -11.30
CA HIS A 21 -7.15 3.41 -12.76
C HIS A 21 -6.22 2.29 -13.28
N GLY A 22 -6.27 1.10 -12.66
CA GLY A 22 -5.42 -0.04 -13.02
C GLY A 22 -4.00 0.02 -12.43
N TYR A 23 -3.58 1.14 -11.83
CA TYR A 23 -2.33 1.23 -11.09
C TYR A 23 -2.53 0.82 -9.64
N PHE A 24 -1.51 0.16 -9.09
CA PHE A 24 -1.48 -0.22 -7.69
C PHE A 24 -0.14 0.09 -7.05
N CYS A 25 -0.17 0.42 -5.76
CA CYS A 25 1.00 0.52 -4.91
C CYS A 25 0.71 -0.06 -3.52
N GLY A 26 1.76 -0.62 -2.91
CA GLY A 26 1.76 -0.98 -1.50
C GLY A 26 1.96 0.25 -0.62
N LEU A 27 1.30 0.24 0.53
CA LEU A 27 1.40 1.22 1.60
C LEU A 27 1.70 0.48 2.92
N THR A 28 2.36 1.15 3.85
CA THR A 28 2.61 0.63 5.21
C THR A 28 2.02 1.59 6.24
N LEU A 29 1.07 1.14 7.05
CA LEU A 29 0.56 1.91 8.19
C LEU A 29 1.68 2.07 9.22
N ILE A 30 2.10 3.31 9.50
CA ILE A 30 3.16 3.60 10.48
C ILE A 30 2.61 4.14 11.80
N ASN A 31 1.43 4.78 11.77
CA ASN A 31 0.66 5.18 12.94
C ASN A 31 -0.81 5.45 12.52
N GLN A 32 -1.63 6.03 13.41
CA GLN A 32 -3.06 6.25 13.18
C GLN A 32 -3.40 7.23 12.03
N GLU A 33 -2.47 8.08 11.65
CA GLU A 33 -2.71 9.18 10.69
C GLU A 33 -1.83 9.06 9.44
N TRP A 34 -0.75 8.28 9.51
CA TRP A 34 0.29 8.27 8.49
C TRP A 34 0.51 6.88 7.92
N VAL A 35 0.67 6.86 6.59
CA VAL A 35 1.11 5.70 5.81
C VAL A 35 2.41 6.03 5.10
N LEU A 36 3.32 5.07 5.05
CA LEU A 36 4.56 5.14 4.28
C LEU A 36 4.37 4.47 2.92
N THR A 37 4.88 5.09 1.86
CA THR A 37 4.93 4.50 0.52
C THR A 37 6.07 5.12 -0.31
N ALA A 38 6.31 4.59 -1.50
CA ALA A 38 7.38 5.07 -2.36
C ALA A 38 6.95 6.34 -3.12
N ALA A 39 7.85 7.33 -3.20
CA ALA A 39 7.57 8.59 -3.93
C ALA A 39 7.18 8.37 -5.40
N HIS A 40 7.68 7.33 -6.06
CA HIS A 40 7.34 7.01 -7.45
C HIS A 40 5.92 6.40 -7.63
N CYS A 41 5.21 6.14 -6.53
CA CYS A 41 3.79 5.79 -6.54
C CYS A 41 2.90 7.01 -6.79
N ASP A 42 3.40 8.22 -6.56
CA ASP A 42 2.68 9.44 -6.90
C ASP A 42 2.58 9.58 -8.43
N ARG A 43 1.36 9.48 -8.94
CA ARG A 43 1.06 9.51 -10.38
C ARG A 43 -0.21 10.31 -10.63
N ARG A 44 -0.48 10.57 -11.91
CA ARG A 44 -1.65 11.34 -12.39
C ARG A 44 -2.97 10.95 -11.71
N PHE A 45 -3.17 9.66 -11.43
CA PHE A 45 -4.38 9.12 -10.83
C PHE A 45 -4.19 8.55 -9.41
N MET A 46 -2.99 8.60 -8.85
CA MET A 46 -2.67 8.09 -7.51
C MET A 46 -1.86 9.16 -6.81
N ARG A 47 -2.52 10.04 -6.06
CA ARG A 47 -1.86 11.18 -5.42
C ARG A 47 -1.49 10.87 -3.99
N ILE A 48 -0.25 11.17 -3.64
CA ILE A 48 0.25 11.12 -2.27
C ILE A 48 0.50 12.56 -1.82
N TYR A 49 0.04 12.90 -0.62
CA TYR A 49 0.27 14.21 0.00
C TYR A 49 1.18 14.00 1.21
N LEU A 50 2.15 14.91 1.38
CA LEU A 50 3.08 14.97 2.50
C LEU A 50 2.65 16.05 3.49
#